data_AF-A0A2C0ZC12-F1
#
_entry.id   AF-A0A2C0ZC12-F1
#
_cell.length_a   1.000
_cell.length_b   1.000
_cell.length_c   1.000
_cell.angle_alpha   90.00
_cell.angle_beta   90.00
_cell.angle_gamma   90.00
#
_symmetry.space_group_name_H-M   'P 1'
#
loop_
_entity.id
_entity.type
_entity.pdbx_description
1 polymer ?
#
loop_
_entity_poly.entity_id
_entity_poly.type
_entity_poly.pdbx_seq_one_letter_code
_entity_poly.pdbx_strand_id
1 'polypeptide(L)' 'MSLFFSFIGIYLMPIICIVFILSIIGIVKLVIKGKEVRTELTVIVVITFTLMVYTPIYLLVNSL' A
#
# COMPACT_ATOMS: atom_id res chain seq x y z
N MET A 1 2.02 15.78 -13.18
CA MET A 1 1.14 14.91 -12.37
C MET A 1 1.06 13.49 -12.95
N SER A 2 0.66 13.30 -14.21
CA SER A 2 0.58 11.97 -14.86
C SER A 2 1.92 11.22 -14.91
N LEU A 3 3.01 11.88 -15.32
CA LEU A 3 4.36 11.29 -15.35
C LEU A 3 4.83 10.76 -13.97
N PHE A 4 4.45 11.45 -12.89
CA PHE A 4 4.80 11.07 -11.53
C PHE A 4 4.03 9.82 -11.09
N PHE A 5 2.72 9.76 -11.37
CA PHE A 5 1.90 8.59 -11.09
C PHE A 5 2.25 7.40 -11.98
N SER A 6 2.67 7.60 -13.23
CA SER A 6 3.18 6.52 -14.09
C SER A 6 4.47 5.94 -13.54
N PHE A 7 5.39 6.79 -13.06
CA PHE A 7 6.62 6.32 -12.41
C PHE A 7 6.32 5.52 -11.13
N ILE A 8 5.40 6.03 -10.29
CA ILE A 8 4.95 5.31 -9.09
C ILE A 8 4.31 3.97 -9.46
N GLY A 9 3.40 3.96 -10.43
CA GLY A 9 2.68 2.76 -10.86
C GLY A 9 3.59 1.67 -11.44
N ILE A 10 4.66 2.04 -12.15
CA ILE A 10 5.55 1.08 -12.82
C ILE A 10 6.68 0.63 -11.88
N TYR A 11 7.37 1.57 -11.24
CA TYR A 11 8.61 1.27 -10.52
C TYR A 11 8.41 1.14 -9.00
N LEU A 12 7.50 1.93 -8.43
CA LEU A 12 7.31 1.98 -6.97
C LEU A 12 6.23 1.00 -6.50
N MET A 13 5.26 0.68 -7.35
CA MET A 13 4.14 -0.20 -7.02
C MET A 13 4.55 -1.60 -6.56
N PRO A 14 5.53 -2.28 -7.19
CA PRO A 14 6.00 -3.58 -6.69
C PRO A 14 6.54 -3.49 -5.26
N ILE A 15 7.24 -2.40 -4.94
CA ILE A 15 7.79 -2.15 -3.61
C ILE A 15 6.65 -1.90 -2.61
N ILE A 16 5.65 -1.09 -2.99
CA ILE A 16 4.47 -0.81 -2.15
C ILE A 16 3.70 -2.11 -1.85
N CYS A 17 3.52 -3.00 -2.84
CA CYS A 17 2.88 -4.30 -2.65
C CYS A 17 3.63 -5.18 -1.64
N ILE A 18 4.96 -5.25 -1.75
CA ILE A 18 5.78 -6.02 -0.80
C ILE A 18 5.63 -5.48 0.61
N VAL A 19 5.73 -4.15 0.78
CA VAL A 19 5.57 -3.51 2.10
C VAL A 19 4.19 -3.80 2.67
N PHE A 20 3.12 -3.67 1.88
CA PHE A 20 1.76 -3.96 2.29
C PHE A 20 1.60 -5.41 2.78
N ILE A 21 2.11 -6.39 2.02
CA ILE A 21 2.04 -7.81 2.40
C ILE A 21 2.79 -8.05 3.71
N LEU A 22 4.00 -7.50 3.86
CA LEU A 22 4.78 -7.64 5.08
C LEU A 22 4.07 -7.01 6.29
N SER A 23 3.44 -5.85 6.12
CA SER A 23 2.66 -5.21 7.17
C SER A 23 1.43 -6.03 7.56
N ILE A 24 0.68 -6.58 6.59
CA ILE A 24 -0.45 -7.48 6.89
C ILE A 24 0.02 -8.73 7.64
N ILE A 25 1.09 -9.38 7.20
CA ILE A 25 1.65 -10.55 7.89
C ILE A 25 2.05 -10.18 9.32
N GLY A 26 2.61 -8.99 9.53
CA GLY A 26 2.93 -8.45 10.85
C GLY A 26 1.70 -8.31 11.75
N ILE A 27 0.63 -7.71 11.23
CA ILE A 27 -0.65 -7.56 11.95
C ILE A 27 -1.24 -8.93 12.27
N VAL A 28 -1.33 -9.82 11.29
CA VAL A 28 -1.86 -11.18 11.48
C VAL A 28 -1.09 -11.94 12.57
N LYS A 29 0.25 -11.85 12.56
CA LYS A 29 1.08 -12.46 13.62
C LYS A 29 0.80 -11.87 15.00
N LEU A 30 0.53 -10.56 15.11
CA LEU A 30 0.19 -9.93 16.39
C LEU A 30 -1.18 -10.39 16.88
N VAL A 31 -2.17 -10.44 15.99
CA VAL A 31 -3.53 -10.92 16.28
C VAL A 31 -3.51 -12.37 16.74
N ILE A 32 -2.80 -13.26 16.04
CA ILE A 32 -2.66 -14.68 16.42
C ILE A 32 -1.99 -14.82 17.80
N LYS A 33 -1.04 -13.95 18.14
CA LYS A 33 -0.37 -13.95 19.44
C LYS A 33 -1.19 -13.25 20.55
N GLY A 34 -2.40 -12.78 20.25
CA GLY A 34 -3.24 -12.04 21.20
C GLY A 34 -2.61 -10.72 21.67
N LYS A 35 -1.71 -10.13 20.87
CA LYS A 35 -1.04 -8.87 21.20
C LYS A 35 -1.78 -7.70 20.57
N GLU A 36 -1.73 -6.55 21.21
CA GLU A 36 -2.25 -5.31 20.63
C GLU A 36 -1.58 -5.02 19.29
N VAL A 37 -2.41 -4.64 18.33
CA VAL A 37 -1.95 -4.23 16.99
C VAL A 37 -1.32 -2.85 17.12
N ARG A 38 -0.04 -2.74 16.74
CA ARG A 38 0.67 -1.46 16.77
C ARG A 38 0.06 -0.50 15.75
N THR A 39 -0.32 0.70 16.20
CA THR A 39 -0.94 1.75 15.37
C THR A 39 -0.10 2.09 14.14
N GLU A 40 1.23 2.07 14.27
CA GLU A 40 2.18 2.27 13.17
C GLU A 40 1.96 1.30 12.00
N LEU A 41 1.75 0.00 12.27
CA LEU A 41 1.51 -0.99 11.22
C LEU A 41 0.19 -0.72 10.51
N THR A 42 -0.85 -0.37 11.25
CA THR A 42 -2.16 -0.03 10.69
C THR A 42 -2.06 1.20 9.78
N VAL A 43 -1.32 2.24 10.21
CA VAL A 43 -1.11 3.45 9.39
C VAL A 43 -0.36 3.11 8.09
N ILE A 44 0.69 2.28 8.16
CA ILE A 44 1.43 1.84 6.96
C ILE A 44 0.50 1.08 6.00
N VAL A 45 -0.33 0.17 6.51
CA VAL A 45 -1.31 -0.58 5.70
C VAL A 45 -2.30 0.36 5.02
N VAL A 46 -2.83 1.34 5.75
CA VAL A 46 -3.77 2.33 5.18
C VAL A 46 -3.11 3.12 4.06
N ILE A 47 -1.91 3.67 4.28
CA ILE A 47 -1.20 4.48 3.28
C ILE A 47 -0.87 3.64 2.03
N THR A 48 -0.31 2.45 2.23
CA THR A 48 0.07 1.57 1.12
C THR A 48 -1.15 1.07 0.35
N PHE A 49 -2.25 0.76 1.03
CA PHE A 49 -3.53 0.42 0.39
C PHE A 49 -4.09 1.58 -0.44
N THR A 50 -4.14 2.79 0.13
CA THR A 50 -4.60 3.98 -0.58
C THR A 50 -3.76 4.23 -1.83
N LEU A 51 -2.43 4.15 -1.74
CA LEU A 51 -1.55 4.30 -2.89
C LEU A 51 -1.78 3.21 -3.94
N MET A 52 -1.99 1.95 -3.53
CA MET A 52 -2.24 0.86 -4.46
C MET A 52 -3.57 0.99 -5.21
N VAL A 53 -4.62 1.51 -4.57
CA VAL A 53 -5.93 1.68 -5.20
C VAL A 53 -5.99 2.96 -6.01
N TYR A 54 -5.47 4.06 -5.47
CA TYR A 54 -5.60 5.37 -6.08
C TYR A 54 -4.72 5.53 -7.33
N THR A 55 -3.50 4.96 -7.33
CA THR A 55 -2.56 5.08 -8.45
C THR A 55 -3.12 4.54 -9.78
N PRO A 56 -3.64 3.30 -9.88
CA PRO A 56 -4.19 2.79 -11.13
C PRO A 56 -5.48 3.51 -11.55
N ILE A 57 -6.34 3.90 -10.59
CA ILE A 57 -7.56 4.68 -10.89
C ILE A 57 -7.20 6.03 -11.48
N TYR A 58 -6.24 6.73 -10.86
CA TYR A 58 -5.77 8.02 -11.35
C TYR A 58 -5.17 7.89 -12.75
N LEU A 59 -4.34 6.86 -12.99
CA LEU A 59 -3.77 6.61 -14.31
C LEU A 59 -4.85 6.31 -15.36
N LEU A 60 -5.86 5.52 -15.02
CA LEU A 60 -6.95 5.17 -15.92
C LEU A 60 -7.83 6.38 -16.29
N VAL A 61 -8.14 7.24 -15.32
CA VAL A 61 -8.93 8.46 -15.54
C VAL A 61 -8.16 9.50 -16.36
N ASN A 62 -6.85 9.64 -16.12
CA ASN A 62 -6.03 10.66 -16.78
C ASN A 62 -5.36 10.16 -18.08
N SER A 63 -5.50 8.88 -18.45
CA SER A 63 -5.04 8.33 -19.74
C SER A 63 -6.13 8.31 -20.81
N LEU A 64 -7.36 8.69 -20.45
CA LEU A 64 -8.56 8.73 -21.31
C LEU A 64 -8.86 10.18 -21.72
#